data_AF-A0A971VE28-F1
#
_entry.id   AF-A0A971VE28-F1
#
_cell.length_a   1.000
_cell.length_b   1.000
_cell.length_c   1.000
_cell.angle_alpha   90.00
_cell.angle_beta   90.00
_cell.angle_gamma   90.00
#
_symmetry.space_group_name_H-M   'P 1'
#
loop_
_entity.id
_entity.type
_entity.pdbx_description
1 polymer ?
#
loop_
_entity_poly.entity_id
_entity_poly.type
_entity_poly.pdbx_seq_one_letter_code
_entity_poly.pdbx_strand_id
1 'polypeptide(L)'
;MEKGVFSHFSPALQLILLLIKVISSSLVVTAVFVAAAIPFTGLEPIMEFMNGGTSVAYLKYLQLVQSIAIFIVPAILAAMLFSA
;
A
#
# COMPACT_ATOMS: atom_id res chain seq x y z
N MET A 1 20.79 18.07 12.11
CA MET A 1 20.33 17.17 11.04
C MET A 1 20.27 15.79 11.63
N GLU A 2 19.09 15.34 12.07
CA GLU A 2 18.96 14.01 12.66
C GLU A 2 19.20 12.96 11.58
N LYS A 3 20.03 11.96 11.87
CA LYS A 3 20.33 10.94 10.88
C LYS A 3 19.08 10.09 10.64
N GLY A 4 18.65 9.95 9.38
CA GLY A 4 17.51 9.11 9.01
C GLY A 4 17.64 7.70 9.59
N VAL A 5 16.51 7.06 9.91
CA VAL A 5 16.44 5.82 10.71
C VAL A 5 17.30 4.68 10.13
N PHE A 6 17.52 4.66 8.82
CA PHE A 6 18.34 3.65 8.14
C PHE A 6 19.75 4.08 7.76
N SER A 7 20.17 5.28 8.16
CA SER A 7 21.50 5.84 7.85
C SER A 7 22.68 5.00 8.36
N HIS A 8 22.44 4.12 9.34
CA HIS A 8 23.43 3.24 9.93
C HIS A 8 23.65 1.93 9.15
N PHE A 9 22.79 1.61 8.18
CA PHE A 9 22.87 0.39 7.37
C PHE A 9 23.63 0.62 6.07
N SER A 10 24.19 -0.46 5.50
CA SER A 10 24.82 -0.41 4.18
C SER A 10 23.79 -0.05 3.09
N PRO A 11 24.20 0.65 2.01
CA PRO A 11 23.27 1.08 0.95
C PRO A 11 22.45 -0.07 0.34
N ALA A 12 23.06 -1.26 0.17
CA ALA A 12 22.35 -2.44 -0.32
C ALA A 12 21.24 -2.89 0.64
N LEU A 13 21.48 -2.87 1.95
CA LEU A 13 20.49 -3.24 2.95
C LEU A 13 19.37 -2.19 3.05
N GLN A 14 19.69 -0.90 2.91
CA GLN A 14 18.68 0.16 2.84
C GLN A 14 17.70 -0.04 1.68
N LEU A 15 18.20 -0.47 0.51
CA LEU A 15 17.37 -0.75 -0.65
C LEU A 15 16.46 -1.97 -0.42
N ILE A 16 16.97 -3.04 0.20
CA ILE A 16 16.15 -4.21 0.57
C ILE A 16 15.04 -3.82 1.55
N LEU A 17 15.38 -3.06 2.59
CA LEU A 17 14.42 -2.59 3.59
C LEU A 17 13.36 -1.66 2.97
N LEU A 18 13.76 -0.79 2.03
CA LEU A 18 12.85 0.05 1.26
C LEU A 18 11.84 -0.82 0.48
N LEU A 19 12.32 -1.83 -0.26
CA LEU A 19 11.44 -2.71 -1.04
C LEU A 19 10.44 -3.47 -0.16
N ILE A 20 10.91 -4.03 0.97
CA ILE A 20 10.04 -4.69 1.95
C ILE A 20 8.99 -3.71 2.48
N LYS A 21 9.39 -2.46 2.78
CA LYS A 21 8.47 -1.42 3.26
C LYS A 21 7.44 -1.04 2.20
N VAL A 22 7.83 -0.91 0.93
CA VAL A 22 6.91 -0.62 -0.18
C VAL A 22 5.86 -1.72 -0.29
N ILE A 23 6.27 -2.99 -0.31
CA ILE A 23 5.35 -4.13 -0.43
C ILE A 23 4.40 -4.20 0.77
N SER A 24 4.94 -4.15 1.99
CA SER A 24 4.14 -4.25 3.22
C SER A 24 3.17 -3.07 3.39
N SER A 25 3.61 -1.85 3.11
CA SER A 25 2.73 -0.67 3.15
C SER A 25 1.62 -0.75 2.11
N SER A 26 1.93 -1.21 0.89
CA SER A 26 0.90 -1.38 -0.15
C SER A 26 -0.18 -2.38 0.26
N LEU A 27 0.22 -3.52 0.85
CA LEU A 27 -0.71 -4.52 1.38
C LEU A 27 -1.61 -3.93 2.49
N VAL A 28 -1.02 -3.22 3.45
CA VAL A 28 -1.76 -2.60 4.56
C VAL A 28 -2.75 -1.56 4.05
N VAL A 29 -2.31 -0.64 3.18
CA VAL A 29 -3.18 0.40 2.61
C VAL A 29 -4.32 -0.24 1.85
N THR A 30 -4.04 -1.25 1.02
CA THR A 30 -5.06 -1.97 0.28
C THR A 30 -6.09 -2.59 1.23
N ALA A 31 -5.64 -3.30 2.27
CA ALA A 31 -6.53 -3.91 3.26
C ALA A 31 -7.40 -2.88 3.99
N VAL A 32 -6.83 -1.73 4.38
CA VAL A 32 -7.55 -0.64 5.03
C VAL A 32 -8.63 -0.08 4.13
N PHE A 33 -8.33 0.20 2.87
CA PHE A 33 -9.33 0.72 1.93
C PHE A 33 -10.41 -0.31 1.59
N VAL A 34 -10.05 -1.59 1.43
CA VAL A 34 -11.05 -2.65 1.27
C VAL A 34 -11.97 -2.72 2.50
N ALA A 35 -11.40 -2.71 3.71
CA ALA A 35 -12.17 -2.72 4.94
C ALA A 35 -13.06 -1.47 5.09
N ALA A 36 -12.57 -0.30 4.69
CA ALA A 36 -13.33 0.95 4.71
C ALA A 36 -14.50 0.97 3.70
N ALA A 37 -14.45 0.14 2.65
CA ALA A 37 -15.55 0.01 1.70
C ALA A 37 -16.69 -0.89 2.20
N ILE A 38 -16.41 -1.82 3.13
CA ILE A 38 -17.38 -2.80 3.64
C ILE A 38 -18.68 -2.16 4.15
N PRO A 39 -18.66 -1.04 4.93
CA PRO A 39 -19.90 -0.41 5.40
C PRO A 39 -20.80 0.12 4.27
N PHE A 40 -20.26 0.36 3.08
CA PHE A 40 -20.99 0.94 1.95
C PHE A 40 -21.41 -0.10 0.92
N THR A 41 -20.56 -1.11 0.69
CA THR A 41 -20.76 -2.09 -0.37
C THR A 41 -21.11 -3.49 0.14
N GLY A 42 -21.08 -3.70 1.46
CA GLY A 42 -21.18 -5.03 2.05
C GLY A 42 -19.96 -5.90 1.72
N LEU A 43 -20.15 -7.22 1.84
CA LEU A 43 -19.14 -8.23 1.52
C LEU A 43 -19.31 -8.79 0.10
N GLU A 44 -20.39 -8.45 -0.61
CA GLU A 44 -20.68 -8.96 -1.95
C GLU A 44 -19.50 -8.81 -2.93
N PRO A 45 -18.83 -7.65 -3.05
CA PRO A 45 -17.74 -7.48 -4.01
C PRO A 45 -16.53 -8.38 -3.73
N ILE A 46 -16.27 -8.67 -2.44
CA ILE A 46 -15.17 -9.55 -2.01
C ILE A 46 -15.51 -11.00 -2.37
N MET A 47 -16.76 -11.42 -2.11
CA MET A 47 -17.22 -12.77 -2.45
C MET A 47 -17.26 -12.99 -3.96
N GLU A 48 -17.74 -12.01 -4.72
CA GLU A 48 -17.69 -12.05 -6.18
C GLU A 48 -16.25 -12.24 -6.67
N PHE A 49 -15.33 -11.41 -6.18
CA PHE A 49 -13.91 -11.49 -6.53
C PHE A 49 -13.31 -12.88 -6.25
N MET A 50 -13.63 -13.47 -5.10
CA MET A 50 -13.20 -14.84 -4.76
C MET A 50 -13.79 -15.91 -5.68
N ASN A 51 -14.99 -15.70 -6.18
CA ASN A 51 -15.67 -16.59 -7.13
C ASN A 51 -15.24 -16.36 -8.59
N GLY A 52 -14.23 -15.51 -8.83
CA GLY A 52 -13.72 -15.18 -10.16
C GLY A 52 -14.60 -14.19 -10.95
N GLY A 53 -15.68 -13.69 -10.35
CA GLY A 53 -16.48 -12.60 -10.87
C GLY A 53 -16.04 -11.27 -10.28
N THR A 54 -16.27 -10.15 -10.95
CA THR A 54 -16.12 -8.85 -10.28
C THR A 54 -16.71 -7.75 -11.13
N SER A 55 -17.38 -6.79 -10.49
CA SER A 55 -17.92 -5.63 -11.20
C SER A 55 -16.80 -4.70 -11.69
N VAL A 56 -16.99 -4.09 -12.86
CA VAL A 56 -16.06 -3.08 -13.41
C VAL A 56 -15.89 -1.90 -12.44
N ALA A 57 -16.94 -1.54 -11.69
CA ALA A 57 -16.89 -0.50 -10.68
C ALA A 57 -15.91 -0.86 -9.55
N TYR A 58 -15.95 -2.11 -9.07
CA TYR A 58 -15.04 -2.59 -8.03
C TYR A 58 -13.59 -2.68 -8.52
N LEU A 59 -13.35 -3.07 -9.79
CA LEU A 59 -12.00 -3.02 -10.39
C LEU A 59 -11.45 -1.61 -10.43
N LYS A 60 -12.26 -0.62 -10.84
CA LYS A 60 -11.84 0.79 -10.87
C LYS A 60 -11.51 1.30 -9.47
N TYR A 61 -12.31 0.91 -8.48
CA TYR A 61 -12.04 1.21 -7.08
C TYR A 61 -10.70 0.61 -6.62
N LEU A 62 -10.49 -0.68 -6.85
CA LEU A 62 -9.23 -1.35 -6.49
C LEU A 62 -8.04 -0.73 -7.23
N GLN A 63 -8.18 -0.36 -8.50
CA GLN A 63 -7.13 0.34 -9.26
C GLN A 63 -6.77 1.69 -8.63
N LEU A 64 -7.76 2.47 -8.19
CA LEU A 64 -7.52 3.73 -7.50
C LEU A 64 -6.76 3.50 -6.18
N VAL A 65 -7.19 2.51 -5.39
CA VAL A 65 -6.55 2.13 -4.13
C VAL A 65 -5.10 1.68 -4.37
N GLN A 66 -4.86 0.82 -5.36
CA GLN A 66 -3.52 0.34 -5.71
C GLN A 66 -2.61 1.47 -6.18
N SER A 67 -3.13 2.43 -6.95
CA SER A 67 -2.37 3.62 -7.37
C SER A 67 -1.87 4.42 -6.17
N ILE A 68 -2.74 4.66 -5.18
CA ILE A 68 -2.37 5.32 -3.91
C ILE A 68 -1.34 4.48 -3.14
N ALA A 69 -1.59 3.17 -3.03
CA ALA A 69 -0.78 2.23 -2.28
C ALA A 69 0.64 2.04 -2.83
N ILE A 70 0.83 2.18 -4.14
CA ILE A 70 2.14 1.99 -4.81
C ILE A 70 2.88 3.30 -5.01
N PHE A 71 2.19 4.38 -5.39
CA PHE A 71 2.86 5.61 -5.82
C PHE A 71 2.90 6.71 -4.75
N ILE A 72 1.89 6.79 -3.88
CA ILE A 72 1.78 7.87 -2.90
C ILE A 72 2.37 7.44 -1.56
N VAL A 73 1.86 6.35 -1.00
CA VAL A 73 2.21 5.92 0.37
C VAL A 73 3.71 5.59 0.49
N PRO A 74 4.32 4.82 -0.42
CA PRO A 74 5.75 4.51 -0.30
C PRO A 74 6.63 5.74 -0.45
N ALA A 75 6.24 6.72 -1.27
CA ALA A 75 6.97 7.98 -1.42
C ALA A 75 6.96 8.81 -0.13
N ILE A 76 5.81 8.93 0.53
CA ILE A 76 5.67 9.60 1.83
C ILE A 76 6.50 8.85 2.89
N LEU A 77 6.38 7.52 2.93
CA LEU A 77 7.10 6.67 3.87
C LEU A 77 8.61 6.68 3.67
N ALA A 78 9.08 6.84 2.43
CA ALA A 78 10.48 7.01 2.11
C ALA A 78 10.96 8.41 2.51
N ALA A 79 10.19 9.46 2.19
CA ALA A 79 10.50 10.82 2.61
C ALA A 79 10.67 10.90 4.14
N MET A 80 9.77 10.33 4.94
CA MET A 80 9.90 10.32 6.41
C MET A 80 11.12 9.53 6.94
N LEU A 81 11.61 8.54 6.19
CA LEU A 81 12.76 7.72 6.62
C LEU A 81 14.11 8.31 6.22
N PHE A 82 14.15 8.99 5.08
CA PHE A 82 15.38 9.50 4.46
C PHE A 82 15.51 11.02 4.55
N SER A 83 14.42 11.77 4.76
CA SER A 83 14.49 13.20 5.03
C SER A 83 14.81 13.44 6.50
N ALA A 84 15.86 14.23 6.71
CA ALA A 84 16.36 14.74 7.98
C ALA A 84 16.11 16.24 8.07
#